data_AF-A0A2E1ZR94-F1
#
_entry.id   AF-A0A2E1ZR94-F1
#
_cell.length_a   1.000
_cell.length_b   1.000
_cell.length_c   1.000
_cell.angle_alpha   90.00
_cell.angle_beta   90.00
_cell.angle_gamma   90.00
#
_symmetry.space_group_name_H-M   'P 1'
#
loop_
_entity.id
_entity.type
_entity.pdbx_description
1 polymer ?
#
loop_
_entity_poly.entity_id
_entity_poly.type
_entity_poly.pdbx_seq_one_letter_code
_entity_poly.pdbx_strand_id
1 'polypeptide(L)' 'MNNIKTKKIDNNVLLDLGLIKKISLPVKILSKGNLDKPLEISANAFSKAAIEKIEKCGGKVIFI' A
#
# COMPACT_ATOMS: atom_id res chain seq x y z
N MET A 1 23.63 -6.15 -2.92
CA MET A 1 23.25 -4.73 -2.79
C MET A 1 21.79 -4.62 -3.22
N ASN A 2 20.85 -4.40 -2.29
CA ASN A 2 19.70 -3.49 -2.46
C ASN A 2 18.82 -3.54 -1.21
N ASN A 3 19.11 -2.62 -0.30
CA ASN A 3 18.28 -2.28 0.84
C ASN A 3 16.97 -1.67 0.33
N ILE A 4 15.89 -2.44 0.30
CA ILE A 4 14.54 -1.89 0.09
C ILE A 4 14.07 -1.32 1.44
N LYS A 5 14.61 -0.16 1.81
CA LYS A 5 14.08 0.72 2.86
C LYS A 5 13.00 1.63 2.25
N THR A 6 12.02 1.06 1.56
CA THR A 6 10.95 1.89 0.98
C THR A 6 9.81 1.98 1.97
N LYS A 7 9.75 3.11 2.70
CA LYS A 7 8.60 3.47 3.55
C LYS A 7 7.33 3.76 2.71
N LYS A 8 7.47 3.86 1.39
CA LYS A 8 6.41 4.14 0.43
C LYS A 8 6.12 2.91 -0.46
N ILE A 9 4.85 2.55 -0.55
CA ILE A 9 4.28 1.57 -1.46
C ILE A 9 3.37 2.34 -2.43
N ASP A 10 3.91 2.62 -3.61
CA ASP A 10 3.17 3.21 -4.72
C ASP A 10 2.77 2.15 -5.74
N ASN A 11 1.79 2.44 -6.59
CA ASN A 11 1.38 1.52 -7.66
C ASN A 11 2.55 1.13 -8.58
N ASN A 12 3.51 2.03 -8.81
CA ASN A 12 4.73 1.70 -9.58
C ASN A 12 5.59 0.65 -8.85
N VAL A 13 5.73 0.76 -7.53
CA VAL A 13 6.47 -0.23 -6.72
C VAL A 13 5.75 -1.57 -6.72
N LEU A 14 4.42 -1.56 -6.58
CA LEU A 14 3.61 -2.77 -6.68
C LEU A 14 3.67 -3.41 -8.07
N LEU A 15 3.76 -2.59 -9.14
CA LEU A 15 3.89 -3.05 -10.52
C LEU A 15 5.28 -3.66 -10.78
N ASP A 16 6.33 -2.98 -10.32
CA ASP A 16 7.72 -3.43 -10.43
C ASP A 16 7.95 -4.74 -9.67
N LEU A 17 7.30 -4.89 -8.51
CA LEU A 17 7.26 -6.14 -7.73
C LEU A 17 6.36 -7.22 -8.36
N GLY A 18 5.63 -6.93 -9.43
CA GLY A 18 4.71 -7.86 -10.09
C GLY A 18 3.46 -8.20 -9.27
N LEU A 19 3.16 -7.44 -8.20
CA LEU A 19 2.00 -7.64 -7.33
C LEU A 19 0.70 -7.15 -7.98
N ILE A 20 0.81 -6.15 -8.87
CA ILE A 20 -0.29 -5.71 -9.74
C ILE A 20 0.10 -5.92 -11.20
N LYS A 21 -0.85 -6.36 -12.04
CA LYS A 21 -0.61 -6.56 -13.48
C LYS A 21 -0.69 -5.26 -14.29
N LYS A 22 -1.51 -4.30 -13.85
CA LYS A 22 -1.73 -3.03 -14.53
C LYS A 22 -2.05 -1.93 -13.52
N ILE A 23 -1.35 -0.80 -13.66
CA ILE A 23 -1.67 0.49 -13.02
C ILE A 23 -3.01 1.06 -13.48
N SER A 24 -3.49 0.67 -14.66
CA SER A 24 -4.77 1.12 -15.23
C SER A 24 -5.99 0.42 -14.63
N LEU A 25 -5.81 -0.64 -13.83
CA LEU A 25 -6.90 -1.29 -13.13
C LEU A 25 -7.05 -0.67 -11.74
N PRO A 26 -8.29 -0.46 -11.24
CA PRO A 26 -8.51 0.08 -9.92
C PRO A 26 -7.93 -0.86 -8.87
N VAL A 27 -6.94 -0.39 -8.12
CA VAL A 27 -6.31 -1.17 -7.05
C VAL A 27 -7.06 -0.93 -5.75
N LYS A 28 -7.53 -2.02 -5.13
CA LYS A 28 -8.22 -2.00 -3.83
C LYS A 28 -7.37 -2.63 -2.74
N ILE A 29 -7.05 -1.86 -1.70
CA ILE A 29 -6.27 -2.32 -0.55
C ILE A 29 -7.19 -2.92 0.51
N LEU A 30 -6.82 -4.12 0.95
CA LEU A 30 -7.56 -4.91 1.92
C LEU A 30 -6.69 -5.13 3.17
N SER A 31 -7.34 -5.29 4.32
CA SER A 31 -6.71 -5.40 5.64
C SER A 31 -6.26 -6.83 6.00
N LYS A 32 -5.72 -7.57 5.03
CA LYS A 32 -5.30 -8.97 5.23
C LYS A 32 -3.85 -9.02 5.72
N GLY A 33 -3.66 -9.34 6.99
CA GLY A 33 -2.35 -9.36 7.65
C GLY A 33 -2.19 -8.29 8.73
N ASN A 34 -1.02 -8.27 9.37
CA ASN A 34 -0.65 -7.28 10.37
C ASN A 34 0.34 -6.29 9.74
N LEU A 35 0.07 -5.00 9.91
CA LEU A 35 0.99 -3.93 9.52
C LEU A 35 1.77 -3.57 10.79
N ASP A 36 3.07 -3.89 10.81
CA ASP A 36 3.95 -3.64 11.96
C ASP A 36 4.81 -2.39 11.77
N LYS A 37 4.78 -1.82 10.57
CA LYS A 37 5.60 -0.67 10.19
C LYS A 37 4.71 0.44 9.61
N PRO A 38 4.93 1.71 9.99
CA PRO A 38 4.27 2.84 9.35
C PRO A 38 4.74 2.92 7.89
N LEU A 39 3.78 2.79 6.98
CA LEU A 39 4.01 2.82 5.53
C LEU A 39 3.03 3.78 4.87
N GLU A 40 3.49 4.47 3.83
CA GLU A 40 2.66 5.27 2.93
C GLU A 40 2.20 4.37 1.79
N ILE A 41 0.88 4.22 1.58
CA ILE A 41 0.31 3.35 0.55
C ILE A 41 -0.55 4.19 -0.39
N SER A 42 -0.27 4.13 -1.70
CA SER A 42 -1.02 4.84 -2.76
C SER A 42 -1.86 3.86 -3.59
N ALA A 43 -3.19 4.03 -3.63
CA ALA A 43 -4.10 3.16 -4.39
C ALA A 43 -5.45 3.83 -4.71
N ASN A 44 -6.25 3.23 -5.60
CA ASN A 44 -7.54 3.80 -6.00
C ASN A 44 -8.65 3.59 -4.96
N ALA A 45 -8.56 2.53 -4.16
CA ALA A 45 -9.55 2.21 -3.15
C ALA A 45 -8.93 1.57 -1.92
N PHE A 46 -9.48 1.85 -0.75
CA PHE A 46 -9.08 1.24 0.51
C PHE A 46 -10.32 0.79 1.28
N SER A 47 -10.28 -0.41 1.86
CA SER A 47 -11.33 -0.86 2.78
C SER A 47 -11.24 -0.12 4.11
N LYS A 48 -12.38 0.11 4.79
CA LYS A 48 -12.43 0.77 6.11
C LYS A 48 -11.44 0.16 7.12
N ALA A 49 -11.46 -1.17 7.24
CA ALA A 49 -10.54 -1.89 8.12
C ALA A 49 -9.06 -1.76 7.73
N ALA A 50 -8.76 -1.46 6.46
CA ALA A 50 -7.38 -1.24 6.00
C ALA A 50 -6.92 0.16 6.40
N ILE A 51 -7.76 1.17 6.18
CA ILE A 51 -7.52 2.56 6.62
C ILE A 51 -7.26 2.58 8.14
N GLU A 52 -8.14 1.97 8.93
CA GLU A 52 -7.99 1.91 10.39
C GLU A 52 -6.68 1.24 10.84
N LYS A 53 -6.28 0.13 10.19
CA LYS A 53 -4.99 -0.52 10.50
C LYS A 53 -3.80 0.33 10.11
N ILE A 54 -3.86 0.99 8.96
CA ILE A 54 -2.78 1.84 8.46
C ILE A 54 -2.62 3.05 9.38
N GLU A 55 -3.72 3.73 9.73
CA GLU A 55 -3.71 4.85 10.68
C GLU A 55 -3.26 4.42 12.08
N LYS A 56 -3.73 3.26 12.59
CA LYS A 56 -3.26 2.72 13.88
C LYS A 56 -1.77 2.46 13.93
N CYS A 57 -1.18 2.07 12.79
CA CYS A 57 0.25 1.82 12.68
C CYS A 57 1.05 3.11 12.43
N GLY A 58 0.38 4.28 12.32
CA GLY A 58 1.01 5.55 11.97
C GLY A 58 1.42 5.66 10.50
N GLY A 59 0.83 4.83 9.63
CA GLY A 59 0.99 4.90 8.18
C GLY A 59 0.08 5.94 7.53
N LYS A 60 0.26 6.17 6.24
CA LYS A 60 -0.50 7.16 5.46
C LYS A 60 -1.18 6.50 4.27
N VAL A 61 -2.42 6.90 4.02
CA VAL A 61 -3.24 6.39 2.92
C VAL A 61 -3.38 7.49 1.88
N ILE A 62 -2.99 7.23 0.63
CA ILE A 62 -3.08 8.19 -0.47
C ILE A 62 -4.01 7.60 -1.52
N PHE A 63 -5.12 8.30 -1.77
CA PHE A 63 -6.06 7.96 -2.84
C PHE A 63 -5.58 8.60 -4.15
N ILE A 64 -5.48 7.81 -5.22
CA ILE A 64 -5.15 8.21 -6.60
C ILE A 64 -6.22 7.75 -7.56
#